data_AF-A0A562IGQ6-F1
#
_entry.id   AF-A0A562IGQ6-F1
#
_cell.length_a   1.000
_cell.length_b   1.000
_cell.length_c   1.000
_cell.angle_alpha   90.00
_cell.angle_beta   90.00
_cell.angle_gamma   90.00
#
_symmetry.space_group_name_H-M   'P 1'
#
loop_
_entity.id
_entity.type
_entity.pdbx_description
1 polymer ?
#
loop_
_entity_poly.entity_id
_entity_poly.type
_entity_poly.pdbx_seq_one_letter_code
_entity_poly.pdbx_strand_id
1 'polypeptide(L)'
;MRRSTVIVLSTVLAATLGTVTAPAVALGQPAPAGAAAAEPNQVTNLTVRQGDGYATLAWTPVDGATDYQIERTPVDAGGAAAGPSVVVGVWRPNRQVNNGSPTFADAGFNPGDRFQWRVRAMLVIGYPTPPATPEAVAATSPLAINCNVHGNEPGDREACLIMARQLAFGTDARTIDLLSHSTVLIVPTINGDGRAANTRGNSTGQDLNRDYSLIRQPETAAYVNMLREY
;
A
#
# COMPACT_ATOMS: atom_id res chain seq x y z
N MET A 1 42.14 -19.97 -31.79
CA MET A 1 41.18 -19.56 -30.74
C MET A 1 39.78 -19.54 -31.37
N ARG A 2 38.92 -20.51 -31.03
CA ARG A 2 37.57 -20.66 -31.61
C ARG A 2 36.62 -19.66 -30.95
N ARG A 3 35.92 -18.86 -31.76
CA ARG A 3 34.81 -17.99 -31.33
C ARG A 3 33.55 -18.85 -31.24
N SER A 4 32.94 -18.92 -30.05
CA SER A 4 31.65 -19.58 -29.85
C SER A 4 30.53 -18.59 -30.18
N THR A 5 29.81 -18.87 -31.27
CA THR A 5 28.56 -18.21 -31.64
C THR A 5 27.43 -18.86 -30.84
N VAL A 6 26.74 -18.10 -29.98
CA VAL A 6 25.51 -18.54 -29.31
C VAL A 6 24.34 -18.12 -30.18
N ILE A 7 23.61 -19.09 -30.72
CA ILE A 7 22.32 -18.90 -31.39
C ILE A 7 21.23 -19.04 -30.34
N VAL A 8 20.49 -17.96 -30.07
CA VAL A 8 19.27 -18.00 -29.24
C VAL A 8 18.10 -18.28 -30.17
N LEU A 9 17.47 -19.44 -30.00
CA LEU A 9 16.28 -19.86 -30.74
C LEU A 9 15.04 -19.33 -29.99
N SER A 10 14.41 -18.28 -30.51
CA SER A 10 13.13 -17.78 -30.00
C SER A 10 11.98 -18.63 -30.56
N THR A 11 11.30 -19.37 -29.69
CA THR A 11 10.04 -20.04 -30.04
C THR A 11 8.88 -19.06 -29.88
N VAL A 12 8.30 -18.64 -31.02
CA VAL A 12 7.04 -17.89 -31.08
C VAL A 12 5.90 -18.89 -30.84
N LEU A 13 5.20 -18.75 -29.72
CA LEU A 13 3.97 -19.49 -29.46
C LEU A 13 2.80 -18.73 -30.12
N ALA A 14 2.30 -19.25 -31.24
CA ALA A 14 1.10 -18.74 -31.88
C ALA A 14 -0.14 -19.20 -31.11
N ALA A 15 -0.82 -18.27 -30.43
CA ALA A 15 -2.14 -18.52 -29.85
C ALA A 15 -3.21 -18.25 -30.92
N THR A 16 -4.03 -19.25 -31.19
CA THR A 16 -5.19 -19.19 -32.09
C THR A 16 -6.30 -18.35 -31.45
N LEU A 17 -6.80 -17.33 -32.16
CA LEU A 17 -8.00 -16.59 -31.76
C LEU A 17 -9.23 -17.45 -32.07
N GLY A 18 -9.82 -18.05 -31.03
CA GLY A 18 -11.19 -18.53 -31.06
C GLY A 18 -12.15 -17.34 -30.88
N THR A 19 -13.14 -17.21 -31.77
CA THR A 19 -14.23 -16.25 -31.64
C THR A 19 -15.14 -16.66 -30.49
N VAL A 20 -15.02 -15.96 -29.35
CA VAL A 20 -15.97 -16.08 -28.24
C VAL A 20 -17.11 -15.11 -28.48
N THR A 21 -18.28 -15.64 -28.84
CA THR A 21 -19.54 -14.91 -28.78
C THR A 21 -19.88 -14.63 -27.33
N ALA A 22 -19.80 -13.36 -26.90
CA ALA A 22 -20.27 -12.94 -25.59
C ALA A 22 -21.81 -13.03 -25.54
N PRO A 23 -22.43 -13.60 -24.48
CA PRO A 23 -23.85 -13.48 -24.28
C PRO A 23 -24.17 -12.04 -23.85
N ALA A 24 -25.31 -11.52 -24.30
CA ALA A 24 -25.83 -10.23 -23.88
C ALA A 24 -26.00 -10.22 -22.35
N VAL A 25 -25.35 -9.28 -21.66
CA VAL A 25 -25.45 -9.11 -20.21
C VAL A 25 -26.81 -8.50 -19.88
N ALA A 26 -27.67 -9.28 -19.22
CA ALA A 26 -28.86 -8.77 -18.57
C ALA A 26 -28.44 -7.84 -17.41
N LEU A 27 -28.92 -6.60 -17.43
CA LEU A 27 -28.79 -5.65 -16.33
C LEU A 27 -29.60 -6.15 -15.13
N GLY A 28 -28.91 -6.48 -14.04
CA GLY A 28 -29.51 -6.63 -12.72
C GLY A 28 -29.21 -7.94 -12.01
N GLN A 29 -28.02 -8.05 -11.42
CA GLN A 29 -27.74 -8.82 -10.20
C GLN A 29 -26.32 -8.48 -9.70
N PRO A 30 -26.11 -8.15 -8.41
CA PRO A 30 -24.77 -7.98 -7.88
C PRO A 30 -24.08 -9.34 -7.85
N ALA A 31 -22.90 -9.43 -8.49
CA ALA A 31 -22.07 -10.61 -8.42
C ALA A 31 -21.66 -10.88 -6.95
N PRO A 32 -21.58 -12.15 -6.51
CA PRO A 32 -21.04 -12.46 -5.20
C PRO A 32 -19.58 -11.98 -5.13
N ALA A 33 -19.17 -11.44 -3.98
CA ALA A 33 -17.80 -11.01 -3.71
C ALA A 33 -16.85 -12.23 -3.73
N GLY A 34 -16.44 -12.65 -4.92
CA GLY A 34 -15.31 -13.55 -5.11
C GLY A 34 -14.04 -12.79 -4.72
N ALA A 35 -13.20 -13.41 -3.89
CA ALA A 35 -11.92 -12.87 -3.46
C ALA A 35 -11.13 -12.36 -4.67
N ALA A 36 -11.06 -11.04 -4.81
CA ALA A 36 -10.13 -10.42 -5.75
C ALA A 36 -8.73 -10.91 -5.40
N ALA A 37 -7.97 -11.35 -6.41
CA ALA A 37 -6.59 -11.73 -6.22
C ALA A 37 -5.84 -10.57 -5.55
N ALA A 38 -5.03 -10.89 -4.54
CA ALA A 38 -4.13 -9.96 -3.89
C ALA A 38 -3.20 -9.32 -4.94
N GLU A 39 -3.36 -8.02 -5.19
CA GLU A 39 -2.59 -7.30 -6.21
C GLU A 39 -1.16 -6.96 -5.70
N PRO A 40 -0.14 -6.91 -6.57
CA PRO A 40 1.28 -6.85 -6.17
C PRO A 40 1.58 -5.64 -5.27
N ASN A 41 2.08 -5.84 -4.05
CA ASN A 41 2.40 -4.80 -3.07
C ASN A 41 1.24 -4.20 -2.26
N GLN A 42 0.04 -4.78 -2.34
CA GLN A 42 -0.98 -4.58 -1.31
C GLN A 42 -0.64 -5.42 -0.07
N VAL A 43 -0.83 -4.86 1.13
CA VAL A 43 -0.75 -5.68 2.34
C VAL A 43 -1.88 -6.70 2.31
N THR A 44 -1.52 -7.96 2.35
CA THR A 44 -2.44 -9.09 2.18
C THR A 44 -2.32 -10.03 3.37
N ASN A 45 -3.34 -10.87 3.54
CA ASN A 45 -3.44 -11.80 4.68
C ASN A 45 -3.27 -11.09 6.03
N LEU A 46 -3.79 -9.86 6.16
CA LEU A 46 -3.82 -9.15 7.44
C LEU A 46 -4.74 -9.92 8.39
N THR A 47 -4.15 -10.45 9.45
CA THR A 47 -4.87 -11.11 10.54
C THR A 47 -4.80 -10.25 11.79
N VAL A 48 -5.92 -10.17 12.51
CA VAL A 48 -6.04 -9.43 13.77
C VAL A 48 -6.55 -10.39 14.82
N ARG A 49 -5.85 -10.51 15.94
CA ARG A 49 -6.35 -11.17 17.15
C ARG A 49 -6.51 -10.13 18.23
N GLN A 50 -7.75 -9.84 18.62
CA GLN A 50 -8.07 -8.81 19.60
C GLN A 50 -8.88 -9.42 20.75
N GLY A 51 -8.52 -9.06 21.98
CA GLY A 51 -9.17 -9.51 23.21
C GLY A 51 -8.52 -8.87 24.44
N ASP A 52 -9.24 -8.80 25.56
CA ASP A 52 -8.70 -8.41 26.88
C ASP A 52 -7.84 -7.13 26.90
N GLY A 53 -8.21 -6.13 26.11
CA GLY A 53 -7.51 -4.83 26.06
C GLY A 53 -6.21 -4.81 25.23
N TYR A 54 -5.94 -5.86 24.46
CA TYR A 54 -4.80 -5.95 23.55
C TYR A 54 -5.17 -6.50 22.16
N ALA A 55 -4.32 -6.21 21.17
CA ALA A 55 -4.44 -6.71 19.81
C ALA A 55 -3.07 -7.10 19.27
N THR A 56 -3.04 -8.19 18.50
CA THR A 56 -1.87 -8.60 17.70
C THR A 56 -2.25 -8.70 16.23
N LEU A 57 -1.38 -8.18 15.38
CA LEU A 57 -1.51 -8.12 13.94
C LEU A 57 -0.39 -8.91 13.29
N ALA A 58 -0.70 -9.59 12.19
CA ALA A 58 0.28 -10.21 11.31
C ALA A 58 -0.16 -10.09 9.85
N TRP A 59 0.78 -9.93 8.92
CA TRP A 59 0.49 -9.78 7.49
C TRP A 59 1.57 -10.40 6.60
N THR A 60 1.27 -10.55 5.31
CA THR A 60 2.27 -10.95 4.31
C THR A 60 3.16 -9.75 3.96
N PRO A 61 4.50 -9.88 4.03
CA PRO A 61 5.40 -8.80 3.62
C PRO A 61 5.17 -8.41 2.16
N VAL A 62 5.21 -7.11 1.92
CA VAL A 62 5.28 -6.48 0.61
C VAL A 62 6.74 -6.34 0.20
N ASP A 63 7.10 -6.81 -1.00
CA ASP A 63 8.46 -6.68 -1.53
C ASP A 63 8.83 -5.20 -1.73
N GLY A 64 10.05 -4.84 -1.34
CA GLY A 64 10.53 -3.46 -1.37
C GLY A 64 9.92 -2.50 -0.33
N ALA A 65 8.97 -2.93 0.51
CA ALA A 65 8.43 -2.09 1.57
C ALA A 65 9.49 -1.79 2.63
N THR A 66 9.75 -0.51 2.85
CA THR A 66 10.72 -0.05 3.86
C THR A 66 10.03 0.27 5.18
N ASP A 67 8.76 0.66 5.15
CA ASP A 67 7.94 0.95 6.32
C ASP A 67 6.51 0.42 6.13
N TYR A 68 5.86 0.03 7.23
CA TYR A 68 4.41 -0.22 7.29
C TYR A 68 3.81 0.69 8.35
N GLN A 69 2.80 1.47 7.97
CA GLN A 69 1.99 2.22 8.91
C GLN A 69 0.82 1.37 9.37
N ILE A 70 0.71 1.20 10.69
CA ILE A 70 -0.39 0.49 11.33
C ILE A 70 -1.36 1.53 11.84
N GLU A 71 -2.58 1.49 11.31
CA GLU A 71 -3.67 2.37 11.69
C GLU A 71 -4.75 1.58 12.44
N ARG A 72 -5.29 2.23 13.47
CA ARG A 72 -6.44 1.76 14.23
C ARG A 72 -7.56 2.78 14.16
N THR A 73 -8.78 2.32 13.87
CA THR A 73 -10.01 3.13 13.91
C THR A 73 -10.96 2.53 14.93
N PRO A 74 -11.43 3.27 15.94
CA PRO A 74 -12.48 2.78 16.84
C PRO A 74 -13.77 2.57 16.06
N VAL A 75 -14.46 1.46 16.33
CA VAL A 75 -15.75 1.14 15.69
C VAL A 75 -16.83 0.80 16.71
N ASP A 76 -18.08 1.07 16.34
CA ASP A 76 -19.25 0.76 17.15
C ASP A 76 -19.63 -0.74 17.05
N ALA A 77 -20.76 -1.11 17.68
CA ALA A 77 -21.27 -2.48 17.63
C ALA A 77 -21.61 -2.95 16.20
N GLY A 78 -21.99 -2.03 15.31
CA GLY A 78 -22.28 -2.29 13.90
C GLY A 78 -21.04 -2.30 13.00
N GLY A 79 -19.86 -1.97 13.53
CA GLY A 79 -18.62 -1.88 12.78
C GLY A 79 -18.43 -0.55 12.06
N ALA A 80 -19.29 0.44 12.30
CA ALA A 80 -19.11 1.79 11.76
C ALA A 80 -18.07 2.56 12.60
N ALA A 81 -17.33 3.48 11.97
CA ALA A 81 -16.32 4.28 12.66
C ALA A 81 -16.98 5.12 13.78
N ALA A 82 -16.47 4.96 15.00
CA ALA A 82 -16.95 5.63 16.21
C ALA A 82 -16.03 6.79 16.66
N GLY A 83 -14.97 7.06 15.90
CA GLY A 83 -13.99 8.08 16.23
C GLY A 83 -12.86 8.14 15.18
N PRO A 84 -11.88 9.03 15.39
CA PRO A 84 -10.81 9.24 14.43
C PRO A 84 -9.88 8.03 14.34
N SER A 85 -9.40 7.78 13.14
CA SER A 85 -8.33 6.81 12.88
C SER A 85 -6.99 7.39 13.28
N VAL A 86 -6.15 6.58 13.91
CA VAL A 86 -4.82 6.98 14.38
C VAL A 86 -3.79 5.98 13.90
N VAL A 87 -2.63 6.48 13.46
CA VAL A 87 -1.46 5.63 13.25
C VAL A 87 -0.92 5.29 14.64
N VAL A 88 -0.97 4.01 15.00
CA VAL A 88 -0.54 3.52 16.32
C VAL A 88 0.86 2.92 16.28
N GLY A 89 1.41 2.71 15.08
CA GLY A 89 2.78 2.23 14.93
C GLY A 89 3.31 2.32 13.52
N VAL A 90 4.64 2.41 13.43
CA VAL A 90 5.38 2.26 12.18
C VAL A 90 6.34 1.08 12.33
N TRP A 91 6.06 0.01 11.60
CA TRP A 91 6.89 -1.18 11.56
C TRP A 91 7.91 -1.05 10.43
N ARG A 92 9.20 -1.26 10.72
CA ARG A 92 10.29 -1.13 9.75
C ARG A 92 11.12 -2.41 9.72
N PRO A 93 11.36 -3.08 8.57
CA PRO A 93 12.16 -4.30 8.51
C PRO A 93 13.57 -4.12 9.08
N ASN A 94 14.18 -2.94 8.92
CA ASN A 94 15.53 -2.68 9.44
C ASN A 94 15.59 -2.58 10.99
N ARG A 95 14.46 -2.58 11.68
CA ARG A 95 14.38 -2.56 13.16
C ARG A 95 13.90 -3.90 13.74
N GLN A 96 13.84 -4.95 12.93
CA GLN A 96 13.16 -6.19 13.26
C GLN A 96 14.07 -7.40 12.95
N VAL A 97 13.91 -8.45 13.75
CA VAL A 97 14.72 -9.68 13.60
C VAL A 97 14.09 -10.63 12.57
N ASN A 98 12.76 -10.64 12.47
CA ASN A 98 11.99 -11.61 11.69
C ASN A 98 11.25 -10.94 10.52
N ASN A 99 12.00 -10.44 9.55
CA ASN A 99 11.45 -9.62 8.46
C ASN A 99 10.52 -10.36 7.50
N GLY A 100 10.65 -11.69 7.41
CA GLY A 100 9.77 -12.53 6.59
C GLY A 100 8.36 -12.74 7.17
N SER A 101 8.14 -12.36 8.44
CA SER A 101 6.89 -12.59 9.16
C SER A 101 6.56 -11.37 10.03
N PRO A 102 6.11 -10.25 9.43
CA PRO A 102 5.89 -9.02 10.14
C PRO A 102 4.70 -9.15 11.10
N THR A 103 4.90 -8.65 12.31
CA THR A 103 3.91 -8.66 13.38
C THR A 103 3.94 -7.33 14.14
N PHE A 104 2.79 -6.94 14.68
CA PHE A 104 2.66 -5.74 15.50
C PHE A 104 1.71 -6.04 16.66
N ALA A 105 1.94 -5.40 17.81
CA ALA A 105 1.06 -5.51 18.97
C ALA A 105 0.75 -4.12 19.51
N ASP A 106 -0.49 -3.93 19.93
CA ASP A 106 -0.97 -2.71 20.57
C ASP A 106 -1.86 -3.07 21.76
N ALA A 107 -1.89 -2.23 22.78
CA ALA A 107 -2.59 -2.50 24.03
C ALA A 107 -3.01 -1.19 24.73
N GLY A 108 -3.76 -1.32 25.82
CA GLY A 108 -4.16 -0.17 26.65
C GLY A 108 -5.54 0.39 26.33
N PHE A 109 -6.40 -0.42 25.73
CA PHE A 109 -7.82 -0.11 25.52
C PHE A 109 -8.70 -0.94 26.47
N ASN A 110 -9.96 -0.53 26.65
CA ASN A 110 -10.86 -1.22 27.57
C ASN A 110 -11.30 -2.56 26.98
N PRO A 111 -11.48 -3.61 27.81
CA PRO A 111 -12.13 -4.83 27.37
C PRO A 111 -13.50 -4.53 26.75
N GLY A 112 -13.73 -5.00 25.52
CA GLY A 112 -14.95 -4.75 24.76
C GLY A 112 -14.85 -3.63 23.72
N ASP A 113 -13.80 -2.79 23.78
CA ASP A 113 -13.51 -1.83 22.70
C ASP A 113 -13.28 -2.59 21.40
N ARG A 114 -13.76 -2.05 20.28
CA ARG A 114 -13.66 -2.65 18.95
C ARG A 114 -12.92 -1.72 18.00
N PHE A 115 -12.08 -2.30 17.15
CA PHE A 115 -11.30 -1.53 16.19
C PHE A 115 -11.29 -2.17 14.81
N GLN A 116 -11.31 -1.32 13.79
CA GLN A 116 -10.88 -1.68 12.45
C GLN A 116 -9.39 -1.37 12.32
N TRP A 117 -8.64 -2.31 11.76
CA TRP A 117 -7.20 -2.22 11.59
C TRP A 117 -6.83 -2.13 10.11
N ARG A 118 -5.86 -1.28 9.80
CA ARG A 118 -5.25 -1.20 8.46
C ARG A 118 -3.74 -1.21 8.58
N VAL A 119 -3.10 -1.87 7.62
CA VAL A 119 -1.65 -1.83 7.47
C VAL A 119 -1.37 -1.35 6.04
N ARG A 120 -0.63 -0.26 5.90
CA ARG A 120 -0.24 0.30 4.59
C ARG A 120 1.26 0.25 4.44
N ALA A 121 1.72 -0.31 3.33
CA ALA A 121 3.12 -0.28 2.95
C ALA A 121 3.47 1.10 2.37
N MET A 122 4.55 1.69 2.86
CA MET A 122 5.16 2.90 2.32
C MET A 122 6.58 2.55 1.84
N LEU A 123 6.95 3.13 0.70
CA LEU A 123 8.30 3.00 0.14
C LEU A 123 9.07 4.29 0.43
N VAL A 124 10.22 4.18 1.09
CA VAL A 124 11.16 5.27 1.35
C VAL A 124 12.39 5.04 0.49
N ILE A 125 12.66 5.96 -0.43
CA ILE A 125 13.73 5.82 -1.41
C ILE A 125 14.70 6.99 -1.25
N GLY A 126 15.98 6.70 -1.14
CA GLY A 126 17.05 7.68 -0.94
C GLY A 126 18.42 7.07 -1.19
N TYR A 127 19.44 7.91 -1.32
CA TYR A 127 20.81 7.49 -1.65
C TYR A 127 21.83 8.12 -0.68
N PRO A 128 22.91 7.41 -0.29
CA PRO A 128 23.25 6.01 -0.61
C PRO A 128 22.45 4.99 0.20
N THR A 129 21.76 5.43 1.25
CA THR A 129 20.84 4.60 2.04
C THR A 129 19.66 5.47 2.45
N PRO A 130 18.40 5.01 2.26
CA PRO A 130 17.25 5.78 2.68
C PRO A 130 17.30 6.09 4.18
N PRO A 131 16.98 7.32 4.61
CA PRO A 131 16.91 7.65 6.03
C PRO A 131 15.91 6.77 6.78
N ALA A 132 16.26 6.34 8.00
CA ALA A 132 15.49 5.35 8.77
C ALA A 132 14.45 5.96 9.74
N THR A 133 14.42 7.28 9.89
CA THR A 133 13.50 7.98 10.80
C THR A 133 12.81 9.16 10.09
N PRO A 134 11.58 9.53 10.51
CA PRO A 134 10.88 10.67 9.93
C PRO A 134 11.68 11.97 10.02
N GLU A 135 12.35 12.22 11.14
CA GLU A 135 13.16 13.43 11.35
C GLU A 135 14.33 13.50 10.36
N ALA A 136 14.94 12.36 10.06
CA ALA A 136 16.02 12.28 9.10
C ALA A 136 15.52 12.44 7.66
N VAL A 137 14.29 12.00 7.35
CA VAL A 137 13.64 12.25 6.05
C VAL A 137 13.30 13.74 5.89
N ALA A 138 12.72 14.37 6.91
CA ALA A 138 12.36 15.79 6.92
C ALA A 138 13.56 16.70 6.59
N ALA A 139 14.77 16.27 6.97
CA ALA A 139 16.02 16.99 6.68
C ALA A 139 16.45 16.95 5.20
N THR A 140 15.80 16.15 4.34
CA THR A 140 16.18 15.92 2.93
C THR A 140 15.31 16.67 1.92
N SER A 141 14.48 17.65 2.29
CA SER A 141 13.47 18.21 1.35
C SER A 141 12.62 17.12 0.68
N PRO A 142 11.84 16.35 1.48
CA PRO A 142 11.22 15.13 1.00
C PRO A 142 10.14 15.37 -0.06
N LEU A 143 10.03 14.43 -1.00
CA LEU A 143 8.94 14.36 -1.98
C LEU A 143 7.99 13.23 -1.62
N ALA A 144 6.75 13.56 -1.28
CA ALA A 144 5.70 12.58 -1.02
C ALA A 144 4.80 12.39 -2.25
N ILE A 145 4.53 11.14 -2.61
CA ILE A 145 3.72 10.74 -3.75
C ILE A 145 2.67 9.74 -3.28
N ASN A 146 1.40 10.10 -3.39
CA ASN A 146 0.27 9.20 -3.16
C ASN A 146 -0.39 8.79 -4.48
N CYS A 147 -0.82 7.54 -4.53
CA CYS A 147 -1.40 6.97 -5.74
C CYS A 147 -2.63 6.14 -5.40
N ASN A 148 -3.47 5.93 -6.43
CA ASN A 148 -4.68 5.13 -6.37
C ASN A 148 -5.66 5.64 -5.29
N VAL A 149 -5.92 6.94 -5.32
CA VAL A 149 -6.95 7.59 -4.49
C VAL A 149 -8.36 7.13 -4.90
N HIS A 150 -8.55 6.84 -6.19
CA HIS A 150 -9.69 6.10 -6.68
C HIS A 150 -9.28 4.65 -6.94
N GLY A 151 -9.92 3.70 -6.27
CA GLY A 151 -9.51 2.30 -6.30
C GLY A 151 -9.55 1.66 -7.70
N ASN A 152 -10.53 2.06 -8.51
CA ASN A 152 -10.72 1.62 -9.89
C ASN A 152 -9.80 2.28 -10.94
N GLU A 153 -8.79 3.05 -10.52
CA GLU A 153 -7.77 3.64 -11.39
C GLU A 153 -6.44 2.87 -11.25
N PRO A 154 -6.30 1.68 -11.88
CA PRO A 154 -5.11 0.85 -11.71
C PRO A 154 -3.85 1.45 -12.32
N GLY A 155 -3.97 2.25 -13.39
CA GLY A 155 -2.82 2.84 -14.08
C GLY A 155 -1.96 3.74 -13.20
N ASP A 156 -2.59 4.50 -12.30
CA ASP A 156 -1.89 5.40 -11.37
C ASP A 156 -1.04 4.61 -10.35
N ARG A 157 -1.59 3.51 -9.83
CA ARG A 157 -0.87 2.58 -8.96
C ARG A 157 0.35 1.99 -9.66
N GLU A 158 0.17 1.46 -10.87
CA GLU A 158 1.25 0.80 -11.60
C GLU A 158 2.36 1.80 -11.97
N ALA A 159 1.99 3.05 -12.32
CA ALA A 159 2.96 4.11 -12.56
C ALA A 159 3.84 4.37 -11.32
N CYS A 160 3.24 4.42 -10.13
CA CYS A 160 3.98 4.61 -8.89
C CYS A 160 4.88 3.43 -8.55
N LEU A 161 4.46 2.20 -8.83
CA LEU A 161 5.30 1.02 -8.63
C LEU A 161 6.47 0.96 -9.61
N ILE A 162 6.26 1.36 -10.87
CA ILE A 162 7.32 1.48 -11.87
C ILE A 162 8.32 2.57 -11.47
N MET A 163 7.83 3.73 -11.06
CA MET A 163 8.68 4.82 -10.58
C MET A 163 9.49 4.41 -9.34
N ALA A 164 8.86 3.73 -8.37
CA ALA A 164 9.56 3.21 -7.21
C ALA A 164 10.71 2.27 -7.60
N ARG A 165 10.47 1.35 -8.54
CA ARG A 165 11.51 0.47 -9.09
C ARG A 165 12.63 1.27 -9.76
N GLN A 166 12.30 2.26 -10.58
CA GLN A 166 13.29 3.08 -11.28
C GLN A 166 14.16 3.87 -10.30
N LEU A 167 13.57 4.49 -9.29
CA LEU A 167 14.29 5.24 -8.27
C LEU A 167 15.15 4.32 -7.39
N ALA A 168 14.66 3.13 -7.02
CA ALA A 168 15.37 2.20 -6.15
C ALA A 168 16.57 1.52 -6.82
N PHE A 169 16.51 1.26 -8.14
CA PHE A 169 17.54 0.50 -8.87
C PHE A 169 18.28 1.33 -9.94
N GLY A 170 17.87 2.58 -10.17
CA GLY A 170 18.52 3.49 -11.10
C GLY A 170 19.95 3.83 -10.65
N THR A 171 20.87 3.87 -11.60
CA THR A 171 22.29 4.20 -11.36
C THR A 171 22.77 5.36 -12.21
N ASP A 172 21.86 6.01 -12.95
CA ASP A 172 22.21 7.19 -13.73
C ASP A 172 22.50 8.39 -12.81
N ALA A 173 23.39 9.26 -13.28
CA ALA A 173 23.89 10.39 -12.48
C ALA A 173 22.77 11.33 -12.01
N ARG A 174 21.68 11.47 -12.78
CA ARG A 174 20.56 12.35 -12.43
C ARG A 174 19.73 11.75 -11.30
N THR A 175 19.43 10.46 -11.35
CA THR A 175 18.72 9.77 -10.25
C THR A 175 19.54 9.79 -8.97
N ILE A 176 20.84 9.54 -9.05
CA ILE A 176 21.73 9.60 -7.88
C ILE A 176 21.81 11.02 -7.30
N ASP A 177 21.95 12.03 -8.15
CA ASP A 177 21.99 13.44 -7.72
C ASP A 177 20.66 13.89 -7.07
N LEU A 178 19.53 13.45 -7.61
CA LEU A 178 18.23 13.69 -6.99
C LEU A 178 18.15 13.04 -5.61
N LEU A 179 18.50 11.75 -5.51
CA LEU A 179 18.34 10.97 -4.28
C LEU A 179 19.41 11.25 -3.22
N SER A 180 20.52 11.90 -3.59
CA SER A 180 21.55 12.36 -2.64
C SER A 180 21.13 13.63 -1.89
N HIS A 181 20.16 14.38 -2.44
CA HIS A 181 19.63 15.59 -1.83
C HIS A 181 18.19 15.43 -1.34
N SER A 182 17.43 14.45 -1.87
CA SER A 182 16.03 14.23 -1.55
C SER A 182 15.64 12.80 -1.28
N THR A 183 14.77 12.62 -0.29
CA THR A 183 14.08 11.35 -0.05
C THR A 183 12.73 11.35 -0.74
N VAL A 184 12.40 10.26 -1.44
CA VAL A 184 11.09 10.06 -2.07
C VAL A 184 10.28 9.08 -1.24
N LEU A 185 9.10 9.50 -0.81
CA LEU A 185 8.09 8.71 -0.10
C LEU A 185 6.98 8.34 -1.07
N ILE A 186 6.74 7.04 -1.29
CA ILE A 186 5.68 6.58 -2.19
C ILE A 186 4.67 5.74 -1.40
N VAL A 187 3.40 6.12 -1.48
CA VAL A 187 2.24 5.34 -1.02
C VAL A 187 1.49 4.86 -2.27
N PRO A 188 1.77 3.65 -2.77
CA PRO A 188 1.23 3.19 -4.07
C PRO A 188 -0.27 2.99 -4.06
N THR A 189 -0.87 2.78 -2.89
CA THR A 189 -2.31 2.47 -2.76
C THR A 189 -2.86 3.14 -1.51
N ILE A 190 -3.44 4.33 -1.66
CA ILE A 190 -4.23 4.97 -0.60
C ILE A 190 -5.59 4.27 -0.44
N ASN A 191 -6.30 3.97 -1.53
CA ASN A 191 -7.64 3.39 -1.48
C ASN A 191 -7.62 1.86 -1.66
N GLY A 192 -7.07 1.14 -0.67
CA GLY A 192 -6.96 -0.31 -0.72
C GLY A 192 -8.30 -1.03 -0.85
N ASP A 193 -9.31 -0.59 -0.10
CA ASP A 193 -10.67 -1.16 -0.15
C ASP A 193 -11.31 -0.95 -1.52
N GLY A 194 -11.21 0.29 -2.04
CA GLY A 194 -11.70 0.61 -3.37
C GLY A 194 -10.99 -0.18 -4.47
N ARG A 195 -9.68 -0.41 -4.33
CA ARG A 195 -8.90 -1.22 -5.30
C ARG A 195 -9.37 -2.67 -5.30
N ALA A 196 -9.52 -3.27 -4.12
CA ALA A 196 -10.01 -4.64 -3.99
C ALA A 196 -11.43 -4.80 -4.56
N ALA A 197 -12.28 -3.80 -4.38
CA ALA A 197 -13.66 -3.79 -4.89
C ALA A 197 -13.82 -3.24 -6.31
N ASN A 198 -12.75 -2.75 -6.94
CA ASN A 198 -12.77 -2.02 -8.20
C ASN A 198 -13.80 -0.86 -8.23
N THR A 199 -13.77 -0.01 -7.19
CA THR A 199 -14.67 1.14 -7.06
C THR A 199 -13.91 2.46 -6.96
N ARG A 200 -14.58 3.57 -7.29
CA ARG A 200 -14.00 4.92 -7.17
C ARG A 200 -13.82 5.33 -5.70
N GLY A 201 -14.83 5.11 -4.87
CA GLY A 201 -14.80 5.45 -3.46
C GLY A 201 -14.08 4.40 -2.61
N ASN A 202 -13.93 4.66 -1.31
CA ASN A 202 -13.54 3.62 -0.34
C ASN A 202 -14.74 2.71 0.00
N SER A 203 -14.60 1.86 1.03
CA SER A 203 -15.65 0.93 1.48
C SER A 203 -16.96 1.61 1.93
N THR A 204 -16.95 2.92 2.22
CA THR A 204 -18.14 3.71 2.55
C THR A 204 -18.75 4.44 1.33
N GLY A 205 -18.13 4.30 0.16
CA GLY A 205 -18.49 5.03 -1.06
C GLY A 205 -17.93 6.45 -1.12
N GLN A 206 -17.16 6.90 -0.13
CA GLN A 206 -16.58 8.25 -0.11
C GLN A 206 -15.47 8.41 -1.17
N ASP A 207 -15.54 9.50 -1.94
CA ASP A 207 -14.43 9.95 -2.80
C ASP A 207 -13.33 10.55 -1.91
N LEU A 208 -12.20 9.84 -1.78
CA LEU A 208 -11.08 10.25 -0.93
C LEU A 208 -10.42 11.54 -1.45
N ASN A 209 -10.48 11.82 -2.74
CA ASN A 209 -9.95 13.05 -3.34
C ASN A 209 -10.89 14.26 -3.14
N ARG A 210 -11.94 14.10 -2.35
CA ARG A 210 -12.83 15.17 -1.86
C ARG A 210 -12.82 15.30 -0.34
N ASP A 211 -12.05 14.49 0.36
CA ASP A 211 -12.08 14.44 1.81
C ASP A 211 -11.01 15.34 2.47
N TYR A 212 -10.00 15.83 1.75
CA TYR A 212 -8.90 16.63 2.32
C TYR A 212 -9.29 17.94 3.02
N SER A 213 -10.50 18.46 2.83
CA SER A 213 -10.96 19.66 3.55
C SER A 213 -11.40 19.37 4.99
N LEU A 214 -11.89 18.16 5.26
CA LEU A 214 -12.46 17.79 6.56
C LEU A 214 -11.78 16.57 7.19
N ILE A 215 -11.06 15.78 6.38
CA ILE A 215 -10.24 14.64 6.77
C ILE A 215 -11.06 13.69 7.65
N ARG A 216 -12.18 13.23 7.10
CA ARG A 216 -13.12 12.35 7.80
C ARG A 216 -12.86 10.88 7.52
N GLN A 217 -12.11 10.59 6.47
CA GLN A 217 -11.79 9.23 6.10
C GLN A 217 -10.48 8.77 6.75
N PRO A 218 -10.40 7.50 7.16
CA PRO A 218 -9.19 6.92 7.71
C PRO A 218 -7.98 7.10 6.79
N GLU A 219 -8.18 6.86 5.48
CA GLU A 219 -7.10 6.83 4.51
C GLU A 219 -6.43 8.20 4.34
N THR A 220 -7.25 9.25 4.24
CA THR A 220 -6.77 10.64 4.14
C THR A 220 -6.21 11.13 5.47
N ALA A 221 -6.81 10.77 6.60
CA ALA A 221 -6.32 11.11 7.93
C ALA A 221 -4.91 10.58 8.17
N ALA A 222 -4.68 9.30 7.88
CA ALA A 222 -3.37 8.72 8.05
C ALA A 222 -2.34 9.25 7.07
N TYR A 223 -2.72 9.52 5.81
CA TYR A 223 -1.81 10.16 4.87
C TYR A 223 -1.40 11.57 5.32
N VAL A 224 -2.35 12.37 5.83
CA VAL A 224 -2.05 13.70 6.38
C VAL A 224 -1.19 13.60 7.64
N ASN A 225 -1.42 12.61 8.51
CA ASN A 225 -0.57 12.40 9.68
C ASN A 225 0.86 12.02 9.27
N MET A 226 1.03 11.14 8.28
CA MET A 226 2.34 10.84 7.69
C MET A 226 3.01 12.13 7.19
N LEU A 227 2.31 12.96 6.43
CA LEU A 227 2.86 14.24 5.92
C LEU A 227 3.24 15.24 7.02
N ARG A 228 2.73 15.09 8.24
CA ARG A 228 3.10 15.93 9.39
C ARG A 228 4.31 15.39 10.15
N GLU A 229 4.55 14.09 10.08
CA GLU A 229 5.65 13.42 10.77
C GLU A 229 6.96 13.45 9.97
N TYR A 230 6.87 13.40 8.63
CA TYR A 230 7.98 13.39 7.67
C TYR A 230 8.17 14.77 7.03
#